data_AF-A0AA48L4C2-F1
#
_entry.id   AF-A0AA48L4C2-F1
#
_cell.length_a   1.000
_cell.length_b   1.000
_cell.length_c   1.000
_cell.angle_alpha   90.00
_cell.angle_beta   90.00
_cell.angle_gamma   90.00
#
_symmetry.space_group_name_H-M   'P 1'
#
loop_
_entity.id
_entity.type
_entity.pdbx_description
1 polymer ?
#
loop_
_entity_poly.entity_id
_entity_poly.type
_entity_poly.pdbx_seq_one_letter_code
_entity_poly.pdbx_strand_id
1 'polypeptide(L)'
;MSRDPYVDAKSDVEASISNVGTLLESYRRIQATSNDSPSLIEARGELHSALQLLETDLEDLDESVHVVEQHGDRWGLAHVEVAERREFVNNVSSEVATLMRRQDDTLGFISGTLSTLASQAGLIGHEVTEHSEMLDDLSTRVDSTQSRLSRTLAARGASLSSS
;
A
#
# COMPACT_ATOMS: atom_id res chain seq x y z
N MET A 1 -31.03 28.05 21.33
CA MET A 1 -31.56 27.12 20.32
C MET A 1 -30.62 25.95 20.27
N SER A 2 -31.11 24.71 20.41
CA SER A 2 -30.28 23.51 20.30
C SER A 2 -29.88 23.35 18.83
N ARG A 3 -28.58 23.24 18.56
CA ARG A 3 -28.02 22.99 17.22
C ARG A 3 -28.42 21.58 16.79
N ASP A 4 -28.79 21.39 15.53
CA ASP A 4 -29.19 20.08 14.99
C ASP A 4 -27.95 19.21 14.81
N PRO A 5 -27.82 18.08 15.54
CA PRO A 5 -26.67 17.19 15.44
C PRO A 5 -26.42 16.65 14.04
N TYR A 6 -27.46 16.49 13.22
CA TYR A 6 -27.32 16.07 11.82
C TYR A 6 -26.49 17.07 11.00
N VAL A 7 -26.68 18.37 11.25
CA VAL A 7 -25.97 19.42 10.49
C VAL A 7 -24.47 19.38 10.79
N ASP A 8 -24.11 19.08 12.04
CA ASP A 8 -22.72 18.96 12.45
C ASP A 8 -22.07 17.71 11.85
N ALA A 9 -22.71 16.54 12.01
CA ALA A 9 -22.23 15.29 11.41
C ALA A 9 -22.14 15.38 9.87
N LYS A 10 -23.10 16.03 9.22
CA LYS A 10 -23.05 16.29 7.77
C LYS A 10 -21.85 17.15 7.38
N SER A 11 -21.55 18.20 8.15
CA SER A 11 -20.38 19.06 7.90
C SER A 11 -19.08 18.27 8.01
N ASP A 12 -18.98 17.36 8.98
CA ASP A 12 -17.81 16.51 9.17
C ASP A 12 -17.65 15.54 7.98
N VAL A 13 -18.74 14.90 7.55
CA VAL A 13 -18.76 14.06 6.33
C VAL A 13 -18.35 14.85 5.08
N GLU A 14 -18.86 16.07 4.88
CA GLU A 14 -18.49 16.92 3.73
C GLU A 14 -16.99 17.27 3.74
N ALA A 15 -16.41 17.55 4.93
CA ALA A 15 -14.98 17.78 5.08
C ALA A 15 -14.15 16.52 4.77
N SER A 16 -14.58 15.36 5.26
CA SER A 16 -13.97 14.05 4.99
C SER A 16 -14.01 13.73 3.48
N ILE A 17 -15.13 13.98 2.79
CA ILE A 17 -15.24 13.82 1.32
C ILE A 17 -14.25 14.74 0.59
N SER A 18 -14.14 16.00 0.99
CA SER A 18 -13.19 16.94 0.37
C SER A 18 -11.74 16.46 0.53
N ASN A 19 -11.40 15.90 1.69
CA ASN A 19 -10.08 15.32 1.95
C ASN A 19 -9.83 14.09 1.06
N VAL A 20 -10.78 13.15 1.00
CA VAL A 20 -10.72 11.97 0.13
C VAL A 20 -10.55 12.37 -1.34
N GLY A 21 -11.27 13.39 -1.81
CA GLY A 21 -11.13 13.92 -3.18
C GLY A 21 -9.72 14.44 -3.47
N THR A 22 -9.13 15.16 -2.53
CA THR A 22 -7.75 15.68 -2.64
C THR A 22 -6.72 14.54 -2.68
N LEU A 23 -6.88 13.54 -1.81
CA LEU A 23 -6.01 12.36 -1.78
C LEU A 23 -6.14 11.53 -3.05
N LEU A 24 -7.35 11.38 -3.60
CA LEU A 24 -7.61 10.66 -4.83
C LEU A 24 -6.95 11.34 -6.04
N GLU A 25 -7.00 12.67 -6.12
CA GLU A 25 -6.31 13.43 -7.16
C GLU A 25 -4.79 13.28 -7.04
N SER A 26 -4.26 13.34 -5.82
CA SER A 26 -2.83 13.11 -5.55
C SER A 26 -2.39 11.71 -5.97
N TYR A 27 -3.15 10.68 -5.58
CA TYR A 27 -2.89 9.29 -5.95
C TYR A 27 -2.87 9.08 -7.46
N ARG A 28 -3.86 9.61 -8.19
CA ARG A 28 -3.92 9.53 -9.66
C ARG A 28 -2.74 10.22 -10.33
N ARG A 29 -2.32 11.37 -9.80
CA ARG A 29 -1.14 12.08 -10.29
C ARG A 29 0.13 11.24 -10.09
N ILE A 30 0.36 10.70 -8.90
CA ILE A 30 1.51 9.83 -8.60
C ILE A 30 1.51 8.61 -9.50
N GLN A 31 0.35 7.98 -9.69
CA GLN A 31 0.19 6.84 -10.61
C GLN A 31 0.56 7.19 -12.06
N ALA A 32 0.24 8.41 -12.52
CA ALA A 32 0.52 8.85 -13.88
C ALA A 32 1.97 9.28 -14.10
N THR A 33 2.63 9.84 -13.08
CA THR A 33 3.97 10.43 -13.21
C THR A 33 5.10 9.54 -12.70
N SER A 34 4.79 8.59 -11.80
CA SER A 34 5.78 7.79 -11.09
C SER A 34 5.51 6.31 -11.27
N ASN A 35 6.46 5.59 -11.87
CA ASN A 35 6.50 4.13 -11.81
C ASN A 35 7.05 3.60 -10.47
N ASP A 36 7.27 4.49 -9.50
CA ASP A 36 7.86 4.16 -8.21
C ASP A 36 6.82 3.55 -7.28
N SER A 37 7.02 2.28 -6.94
CA SER A 37 6.06 1.48 -6.18
C SER A 37 5.87 1.95 -4.71
N PRO A 38 6.90 2.43 -3.98
CA PRO A 38 6.75 2.85 -2.58
C PRO A 38 5.83 4.06 -2.38
N SER A 39 6.00 5.14 -3.15
CA SER A 39 5.14 6.34 -3.04
C SER A 39 3.69 6.06 -3.44
N LEU A 40 3.47 5.15 -4.39
CA LEU A 40 2.14 4.68 -4.76
C LEU A 40 1.47 3.90 -3.61
N ILE A 41 2.24 3.07 -2.90
CA ILE A 41 1.75 2.31 -1.74
C ILE A 41 1.37 3.26 -0.60
N GLU A 42 2.20 4.26 -0.32
CA GLU A 42 1.94 5.27 0.71
C GLU A 42 0.68 6.09 0.41
N ALA A 43 0.61 6.73 -0.77
CA ALA A 43 -0.54 7.53 -1.18
C ALA A 43 -1.84 6.70 -1.19
N ARG A 44 -1.76 5.41 -1.53
CA ARG A 44 -2.90 4.51 -1.44
C ARG A 44 -3.29 4.21 0.01
N GLY A 45 -2.32 3.95 0.90
CA GLY A 45 -2.57 3.69 2.31
C GLY A 45 -3.22 4.88 3.02
N GLU A 46 -2.80 6.10 2.69
CA GLU A 46 -3.43 7.33 3.15
C GLU A 46 -4.89 7.44 2.69
N LEU A 47 -5.14 7.23 1.38
CA LEU A 47 -6.50 7.23 0.83
C LEU A 47 -7.38 6.17 1.49
N HIS A 48 -6.84 4.99 1.80
CA HIS A 48 -7.58 3.92 2.48
C HIS A 48 -7.99 4.31 3.88
N SER A 49 -7.04 4.85 4.65
CA SER A 49 -7.29 5.31 6.01
C SER A 49 -8.35 6.42 6.03
N ALA A 50 -8.31 7.33 5.05
CA ALA A 50 -9.31 8.39 4.90
C ALA A 50 -10.70 7.85 4.53
N LEU A 51 -10.79 6.83 3.66
CA LEU A 51 -12.06 6.19 3.30
C LEU A 51 -12.68 5.43 4.48
N GLN A 52 -11.88 4.75 5.31
CA GLN A 52 -12.36 4.08 6.52
C GLN A 52 -12.91 5.06 7.56
N LEU A 53 -12.25 6.22 7.72
CA LEU A 53 -12.76 7.28 8.59
C LEU A 53 -14.10 7.81 8.07
N LEU A 54 -14.19 8.08 6.76
CA LEU A 54 -15.43 8.53 6.14
C LEU A 54 -16.56 7.49 6.25
N GLU A 55 -16.26 6.19 6.15
CA GLU A 55 -17.24 5.13 6.39
C GLU A 55 -17.79 5.19 7.82
N THR A 56 -16.91 5.38 8.82
CA THR A 56 -17.32 5.55 10.22
C THR A 56 -18.18 6.81 10.40
N ASP A 57 -17.78 7.95 9.83
CA ASP A 57 -18.56 9.20 9.89
C ASP A 57 -19.95 9.03 9.26
N LEU A 58 -20.06 8.21 8.20
CA LEU A 58 -21.33 7.90 7.53
C LEU A 58 -22.23 6.98 8.35
N GLU A 59 -21.67 6.04 9.11
CA GLU A 59 -22.44 5.22 10.05
C GLU A 59 -23.10 6.09 11.12
N ASP A 60 -22.35 7.03 11.70
CA ASP A 60 -22.87 7.99 12.69
C ASP A 60 -23.95 8.89 12.08
N LEU A 61 -23.75 9.35 10.85
CA LEU A 61 -24.73 10.15 10.12
C LEU A 61 -26.00 9.33 9.80
N ASP A 62 -25.86 8.07 9.38
CA ASP A 62 -26.98 7.17 9.08
C ASP A 62 -27.84 6.92 10.31
N GLU A 63 -27.22 6.67 11.46
CA GLU A 63 -27.91 6.51 12.74
C GLU A 63 -28.69 7.80 13.10
N SER A 64 -28.09 8.97 12.87
CA SER A 64 -28.78 10.25 13.10
C SER A 64 -30.03 10.40 12.20
N VAL A 65 -29.94 9.96 10.94
CA VAL A 65 -31.05 9.96 9.99
C VAL A 65 -32.13 8.97 10.42
N HIS A 66 -31.74 7.79 10.89
CA HIS A 66 -32.67 6.79 11.41
C HIS A 66 -33.50 7.30 12.59
N VAL A 67 -32.88 8.04 13.51
CA VAL A 67 -33.59 8.67 14.64
C VAL A 67 -34.62 9.70 14.16
N VAL A 68 -34.30 10.53 13.18
CA VAL A 68 -35.25 11.53 12.64
C VAL A 68 -36.32 10.92 11.75
N GLU A 69 -36.10 9.74 11.15
CA GLU A 69 -37.16 9.01 10.45
C GLU A 69 -38.23 8.49 11.41
N GLN A 70 -37.82 8.00 12.59
CA GLN A 70 -38.76 7.45 13.57
C GLN A 70 -39.48 8.53 14.37
N HIS A 71 -38.81 9.65 14.61
CA HIS A 71 -39.25 10.65 15.59
C HIS A 71 -39.19 12.10 15.08
N GLY A 72 -38.97 12.33 13.79
CA GLY A 72 -38.80 13.66 13.17
C GLY A 72 -39.93 14.64 13.44
N ASP A 73 -41.17 14.15 13.49
CA ASP A 73 -42.35 14.96 13.80
C ASP A 73 -42.25 15.65 15.17
N ARG A 74 -41.57 15.01 16.14
CA ARG A 74 -41.35 15.56 17.49
C ARG A 74 -40.48 16.81 17.46
N TRP A 75 -39.61 16.93 16.47
CA TRP A 75 -38.72 18.07 16.27
C TRP A 75 -39.19 19.02 15.17
N GLY A 76 -40.37 18.78 14.60
CA GLY A 76 -40.95 19.62 13.55
C GLY A 76 -40.22 19.52 12.20
N LEU A 77 -39.49 18.43 11.97
CA LEU A 77 -38.81 18.17 10.69
C LEU A 77 -39.86 17.75 9.64
N ALA A 78 -39.79 18.35 8.46
CA ALA A 78 -40.68 17.98 7.38
C ALA A 78 -40.27 16.61 6.79
N HIS A 79 -41.24 15.78 6.38
CA HIS A 79 -40.95 14.49 5.74
C HIS A 79 -40.06 14.62 4.50
N VAL A 80 -40.18 15.73 3.75
CA VAL A 80 -39.32 16.02 2.61
C VAL A 80 -37.86 16.19 3.04
N GLU A 81 -37.62 16.89 4.15
CA GLU A 81 -36.27 17.10 4.67
C GLU A 81 -35.67 15.76 5.13
N VAL A 82 -36.43 14.94 5.86
CA VAL A 82 -35.98 13.61 6.27
C VAL A 82 -35.63 12.73 5.07
N ALA A 83 -36.44 12.77 4.00
CA ALA A 83 -36.17 12.05 2.76
C ALA A 83 -34.88 12.52 2.07
N GLU A 84 -34.64 13.84 2.02
CA GLU A 84 -33.39 14.41 1.49
C GLU A 84 -32.16 13.98 2.29
N ARG A 85 -32.27 13.93 3.63
CA ARG A 85 -31.19 13.43 4.50
C ARG A 85 -30.85 11.97 4.21
N ARG A 86 -31.88 11.13 4.05
CA ARG A 86 -31.72 9.71 3.71
C ARG A 86 -31.13 9.52 2.31
N GLU A 87 -31.56 10.30 1.33
CA GLU A 87 -31.01 10.26 -0.03
C GLU A 87 -29.52 10.65 -0.04
N PHE A 88 -29.15 11.69 0.69
CA PHE A 88 -27.75 12.10 0.83
C PHE A 88 -26.88 10.96 1.38
N VAL A 89 -27.26 10.37 2.52
CA VAL A 89 -26.49 9.25 3.13
C VAL A 89 -26.37 8.09 2.15
N ASN A 90 -27.46 7.67 1.51
CA ASN A 90 -27.44 6.56 0.56
C ASN A 90 -26.49 6.81 -0.62
N ASN A 91 -26.51 8.02 -1.18
CA ASN A 91 -25.67 8.38 -2.32
C ASN A 91 -24.18 8.34 -1.93
N VAL A 92 -23.82 8.96 -0.80
CA VAL A 92 -22.42 9.01 -0.34
C VAL A 92 -21.94 7.61 0.05
N SER A 93 -22.71 6.84 0.82
CA SER A 93 -22.34 5.49 1.24
C SER A 93 -22.13 4.55 0.05
N SER A 94 -22.95 4.67 -1.01
CA SER A 94 -22.76 3.88 -2.23
C SER A 94 -21.46 4.23 -2.98
N GLU A 95 -21.12 5.51 -3.03
CA GLU A 95 -19.89 6.00 -3.65
C GLU A 95 -18.66 5.53 -2.85
N VAL A 96 -18.65 5.72 -1.53
CA VAL A 96 -17.56 5.30 -0.63
C VAL A 96 -17.34 3.80 -0.71
N ALA A 97 -18.40 2.98 -0.62
CA ALA A 97 -18.30 1.53 -0.75
C ALA A 97 -17.71 1.10 -2.12
N THR A 98 -18.02 1.85 -3.18
CA THR A 98 -17.44 1.58 -4.51
C THR A 98 -15.96 1.94 -4.58
N LEU A 99 -15.55 3.04 -3.94
CA LEU A 99 -14.15 3.44 -3.86
C LEU A 99 -13.32 2.47 -3.02
N MET A 100 -13.82 2.04 -1.85
CA MET A 100 -13.15 1.06 -1.00
C MET A 100 -12.92 -0.26 -1.71
N ARG A 101 -13.95 -0.83 -2.35
CA ARG A 101 -13.81 -2.07 -3.16
C ARG A 101 -12.70 -1.97 -4.20
N ARG A 102 -12.65 -0.86 -4.95
CA ARG A 102 -11.61 -0.64 -5.97
C ARG A 102 -10.21 -0.57 -5.36
N GLN A 103 -10.09 0.00 -4.17
CA GLN A 103 -8.81 0.11 -3.49
C GLN A 103 -8.34 -1.22 -2.92
N ASP A 104 -9.25 -2.01 -2.35
CA ASP A 104 -9.00 -3.35 -1.81
C ASP A 104 -8.57 -4.35 -2.90
N ASP A 105 -9.24 -4.34 -4.05
CA ASP A 105 -8.84 -5.16 -5.20
C ASP A 105 -7.40 -4.86 -5.64
N THR A 106 -7.02 -3.58 -5.61
CA THR A 106 -5.67 -3.12 -5.93
C THR A 106 -4.67 -3.51 -4.84
N LEU A 107 -5.06 -3.48 -3.56
CA LEU A 107 -4.27 -3.99 -2.42
C LEU A 107 -4.00 -5.48 -2.53
N GLY A 108 -5.01 -6.28 -2.86
CA GLY A 108 -4.87 -7.72 -3.04
C GLY A 108 -3.86 -8.08 -4.13
N PHE A 109 -3.94 -7.43 -5.29
CA PHE A 109 -3.02 -7.68 -6.40
C PHE A 109 -1.57 -7.30 -6.07
N ILE A 110 -1.36 -6.11 -5.48
CA ILE A 110 -0.02 -5.63 -5.11
C ILE A 110 0.58 -6.46 -3.97
N SER A 111 -0.23 -6.87 -2.98
CA SER A 111 0.22 -7.76 -1.90
C SER A 111 0.69 -9.11 -2.44
N GLY A 112 -0.03 -9.69 -3.41
CA GLY A 112 0.39 -10.92 -4.09
C GLY A 112 1.70 -10.74 -4.87
N THR A 113 1.86 -9.59 -5.54
CA THR A 113 3.10 -9.26 -6.28
C THR A 113 4.27 -9.05 -5.32
N LEU A 114 4.08 -8.33 -4.21
CA LEU A 114 5.08 -8.12 -3.17
C LEU A 114 5.48 -9.43 -2.48
N SER A 115 4.53 -10.31 -2.18
CA SER A 115 4.82 -11.64 -1.63
C SER A 115 5.67 -12.47 -2.60
N THR A 116 5.36 -12.40 -3.90
CA THR A 116 6.15 -13.05 -4.96
C THR A 116 7.58 -12.47 -5.02
N LEU A 117 7.72 -11.13 -5.00
CA LEU A 117 9.02 -10.47 -4.99
C LEU A 117 9.81 -10.77 -3.71
N ALA A 118 9.15 -10.79 -2.54
CA ALA A 118 9.79 -11.12 -1.27
C ALA A 118 10.29 -12.57 -1.25
N SER A 119 9.49 -13.50 -1.80
CA SER A 119 9.92 -14.89 -2.00
C SER A 119 11.11 -14.97 -2.96
N GLN A 120 11.07 -14.25 -4.09
CA GLN A 120 12.20 -14.20 -5.04
C GLN A 120 13.46 -13.58 -4.42
N ALA A 121 13.33 -12.52 -3.64
CA ALA A 121 14.44 -11.90 -2.93
C ALA A 121 15.05 -12.85 -1.89
N GLY A 122 14.23 -13.64 -1.19
CA GLY A 122 14.69 -14.69 -0.28
C GLY A 122 15.47 -15.79 -0.99
N LEU A 123 15.00 -16.24 -2.16
CA LEU A 123 15.69 -17.23 -2.99
C LEU A 123 17.02 -16.68 -3.55
N ILE A 124 17.02 -15.44 -4.05
CA ILE A 124 18.24 -14.76 -4.51
C ILE A 124 19.24 -14.60 -3.36
N GLY A 125 18.79 -14.26 -2.15
CA GLY A 125 19.67 -14.14 -0.99
C GLY A 125 20.33 -15.46 -0.61
N HIS A 126 19.59 -16.58 -0.73
CA HIS A 126 20.13 -17.91 -0.53
C HIS A 126 21.19 -18.25 -1.59
N GLU A 127 20.87 -18.03 -2.87
CA GLU A 127 21.73 -18.38 -3.99
C GLU A 127 22.99 -17.50 -4.04
N VAL A 128 22.92 -16.22 -3.64
CA VAL A 128 24.08 -15.34 -3.47
C VAL A 128 25.00 -15.80 -2.33
N THR A 129 24.42 -16.34 -1.25
CA THR A 129 25.20 -16.90 -0.15
C THR A 129 25.94 -18.16 -0.62
N GLU A 130 25.25 -19.07 -1.31
CA GLU A 130 25.85 -20.25 -1.92
C GLU A 130 26.92 -19.88 -2.96
N HIS A 131 26.69 -18.83 -3.75
CA HIS A 131 27.67 -18.31 -4.69
C HIS A 131 28.92 -17.77 -3.98
N SER A 132 28.77 -17.15 -2.81
CA SER A 132 29.90 -16.66 -2.02
C SER A 132 30.76 -17.82 -1.49
N GLU A 133 30.12 -18.90 -1.05
CA GLU A 133 30.81 -20.13 -0.64
C GLU A 133 31.51 -20.82 -1.82
N MET A 134 30.87 -20.87 -3.00
CA MET A 134 31.49 -21.39 -4.21
C MET A 134 32.67 -20.54 -4.71
N LEU A 135 32.61 -19.21 -4.55
CA LEU A 135 33.70 -18.31 -4.89
C LEU A 135 34.91 -18.49 -3.96
N ASP A 136 34.69 -18.81 -2.69
CA ASP A 136 35.77 -19.12 -1.73
C ASP A 136 36.50 -20.44 -2.06
N ASP A 137 35.75 -21.50 -2.40
CA ASP A 137 36.34 -22.75 -2.91
C ASP A 137 37.10 -22.53 -4.23
N LEU A 138 36.54 -21.73 -5.14
CA LEU A 138 37.20 -21.37 -6.39
C LEU A 138 38.50 -20.60 -6.15
N SER A 139 38.50 -19.63 -5.23
CA SER A 139 39.70 -18.88 -4.84
C SER A 139 40.77 -19.83 -4.30
N THR A 140 40.39 -20.72 -3.39
CA THR A 140 41.30 -21.72 -2.81
C THR A 140 41.91 -22.64 -3.89
N ARG A 141 41.11 -23.08 -4.86
CA ARG A 141 41.59 -23.89 -5.98
C ARG A 141 42.54 -23.12 -6.90
N VAL A 142 42.26 -21.84 -7.17
CA VAL A 142 43.14 -20.97 -7.96
C VAL A 142 44.49 -20.78 -7.25
N ASP A 143 44.50 -20.49 -5.96
CA ASP A 143 45.74 -20.34 -5.16
C ASP A 143 46.58 -21.61 -5.14
N SER A 144 45.93 -22.77 -5.04
CA SER A 144 46.60 -24.07 -5.09
C SER A 144 47.23 -24.33 -6.47
N THR A 145 46.54 -23.90 -7.53
CA THR A 145 46.98 -24.04 -8.92
C THR A 145 48.16 -23.12 -9.20
N GLN A 146 48.09 -21.86 -8.78
CA GLN A 146 49.18 -20.89 -8.87
C GLN A 146 50.42 -21.37 -8.10
N SER A 147 50.24 -21.88 -6.88
CA SER A 147 51.32 -22.43 -6.06
C SER A 147 52.01 -23.62 -6.72
N ARG A 148 51.24 -24.51 -7.35
CA ARG A 148 51.78 -25.64 -8.13
C ARG A 148 52.57 -25.14 -9.34
N LEU A 149 52.02 -24.18 -10.08
CA LEU A 149 52.66 -23.61 -11.27
C LEU A 149 54.00 -22.94 -10.89
N SER A 150 54.02 -22.11 -9.84
CA SER A 150 55.24 -21.48 -9.31
C SER A 150 56.31 -22.50 -8.91
N ARG A 151 55.94 -23.58 -8.22
CA ARG A 151 56.88 -24.67 -7.87
C ARG A 151 57.45 -25.35 -9.11
N THR A 152 56.62 -25.62 -10.12
CA THR A 152 57.09 -26.24 -11.36
C THR A 152 58.02 -25.32 -12.16
N LEU A 153 57.74 -24.01 -12.19
CA LEU A 153 58.59 -23.01 -12.84
C LEU A 153 59.94 -22.88 -12.11
N ALA A 154 59.95 -22.85 -10.78
CA ALA A 154 61.17 -22.81 -9.98
C ALA A 154 62.04 -24.05 -10.19
N ALA A 155 61.45 -25.25 -10.18
CA ALA A 155 62.16 -26.51 -10.43
C ALA A 155 62.77 -26.54 -11.84
N ARG A 156 62.04 -26.05 -12.84
CA ARG A 156 62.51 -25.98 -14.22
C ARG A 156 63.62 -24.94 -14.41
N GLY A 157 63.54 -23.79 -13.72
CA GLY A 157 64.62 -22.79 -13.69
C GLY A 157 65.92 -23.34 -13.08
N ALA A 158 65.83 -24.07 -11.97
CA ALA A 158 66.99 -24.71 -11.34
C ALA A 158 67.65 -25.77 -12.23
N SER A 159 66.85 -26.52 -13.01
CA SER A 159 67.39 -27.50 -13.97
C SER A 159 68.13 -26.86 -15.15
N LEU A 160 67.74 -25.64 -15.57
CA LEU A 160 68.37 -24.91 -16.69
C LEU A 160 69.61 -24.11 -16.29
N SER A 161 69.76 -23.75 -15.00
CA SER A 161 70.98 -23.07 -14.50
C SER A 161 72.10 -24.04 -14.08
N SER A 162 71.83 -25.36 -14.08
CA SER A 162 72.76 -26.40 -13.66
C SER A 162 73.33 -27.23 -14.83
N SER A 163 73.05 -26.82 -16.07
CA SER A 163 73.63 -27.37 -17.32
C SER A 163 74.55 -26.33 -17.97
#